data_AF-A0ABD0JRG5-F1
#
_entry.id   AF-A0ABD0JRG5-F1
#
_cell.length_a   1.000
_cell.length_b   1.000
_cell.length_c   1.000
_cell.angle_alpha   90.00
_cell.angle_beta   90.00
_cell.angle_gamma   90.00
#
_symmetry.space_group_name_H-M   'P 1'
#
loop_
_entity.id
_entity.type
_entity.pdbx_description
1 polymer ?
#
loop_
_entity_poly.entity_id
_entity_poly.type
_entity_poly.pdbx_seq_one_letter_code
_entity_poly.pdbx_strand_id
1 'polypeptide(L)'
;VRLSVYEHGREMAYVEFNGRGSNYMNWFSRDRIISSSWTDLRTQPQNYFSIEGDVRPSLERQFFINRNYGGCPNDSGWLVVLDMPDPCSWGSNTDSPVILYSKRTTFVNWNTKGKEMDLSDR
;
A
#
# COMPACT_ATOMS: atom_id res chain seq x y z
N VAL A 1 -10.49 12.90 -3.27
CA VAL A 1 -10.66 11.63 -2.52
C VAL A 1 -9.47 11.49 -1.60
N ARG A 2 -9.63 11.05 -0.36
CA ARG A 2 -8.53 10.85 0.59
C ARG A 2 -8.52 9.40 1.02
N LEU A 3 -7.37 8.75 0.88
CA LEU A 3 -7.04 7.49 1.53
C LEU A 3 -6.36 7.84 2.85
N SER A 4 -6.86 7.31 3.95
CA SER A 4 -6.29 7.50 5.29
C SER A 4 -6.16 6.15 5.98
N VAL A 5 -5.01 5.90 6.60
CA VAL A 5 -4.74 4.72 7.41
C VAL A 5 -4.74 5.14 8.87
N TYR A 6 -5.48 4.43 9.73
CA TYR A 6 -5.64 4.75 11.13
C TYR A 6 -5.12 3.64 12.04
N GLU A 7 -4.47 4.05 13.12
CA GLU A 7 -4.04 3.16 14.21
C GLU A 7 -4.42 3.85 15.52
N HIS A 8 -5.21 3.16 16.34
CA HIS A 8 -5.73 3.62 17.63
C HIS A 8 -6.39 5.00 17.57
N GLY A 9 -7.19 5.22 16.53
CA GLY A 9 -7.91 6.47 16.29
C GLY A 9 -7.04 7.64 15.80
N ARG A 10 -5.75 7.42 15.53
CA ARG A 10 -4.83 8.42 14.96
C ARG A 10 -4.56 8.12 13.49
N GLU A 11 -4.63 9.15 12.64
CA GLU A 11 -4.22 9.02 11.23
C GLU A 11 -2.69 8.84 11.17
N MET A 12 -2.25 7.73 10.60
CA MET A 12 -0.84 7.34 10.54
C MET A 12 -0.23 7.63 9.16
N ALA A 13 -1.01 7.46 8.11
CA ALA A 13 -0.61 7.75 6.73
C ALA A 13 -1.80 8.21 5.91
N TYR A 14 -1.53 9.02 4.88
CA TYR A 14 -2.56 9.46 3.95
C TYR A 14 -2.03 9.71 2.54
N VAL A 15 -2.96 9.64 1.58
CA VAL A 15 -2.79 10.14 0.21
C VAL A 15 -4.07 10.86 -0.21
N GLU A 16 -3.94 12.11 -0.65
CA GLU A 16 -5.03 12.85 -1.26
C GLU A 16 -4.94 12.74 -2.78
N PHE A 17 -6.09 12.53 -3.42
CA PHE A 17 -6.23 12.37 -4.85
C PHE A 17 -7.23 13.35 -5.45
N ASN A 18 -6.95 13.82 -6.67
CA ASN A 18 -7.86 14.55 -7.52
C ASN A 18 -8.92 13.60 -8.08
N GLY A 19 -10.09 13.60 -7.43
CA GLY A 19 -11.25 12.80 -7.85
C GLY A 19 -12.07 13.41 -8.99
N ARG A 20 -11.72 14.58 -9.51
CA ARG A 20 -12.49 15.18 -10.61
C ARG A 20 -12.31 14.34 -11.87
N GLY A 21 -13.44 13.90 -12.46
CA GLY A 21 -13.43 13.08 -13.67
C GLY A 21 -12.75 11.73 -13.50
N SER A 22 -12.62 11.21 -12.27
CA SER A 22 -12.26 9.81 -12.05
C SER A 22 -13.50 8.91 -12.12
N ASN A 23 -13.27 7.61 -12.25
CA ASN A 23 -14.26 6.57 -12.02
C ASN A 23 -13.94 5.80 -10.73
N TYR A 24 -14.70 4.75 -10.46
CA TYR A 24 -14.56 3.94 -9.24
C TYR A 24 -13.23 3.18 -9.15
N MET A 25 -12.50 3.00 -10.26
CA MET A 25 -11.20 2.30 -10.29
C MET A 25 -9.98 3.23 -10.37
N ASN A 26 -10.08 4.34 -11.10
CA ASN A 26 -8.90 5.14 -11.46
C ASN A 26 -8.68 6.36 -10.56
N TRP A 27 -9.56 6.63 -9.59
CA TRP A 27 -9.36 7.70 -8.62
C TRP A 27 -8.08 7.47 -7.79
N PHE A 28 -7.74 6.21 -7.55
CA PHE A 28 -6.51 5.76 -6.92
C PHE A 28 -5.45 5.52 -8.01
N SER A 29 -4.76 6.58 -8.40
CA SER A 29 -3.69 6.50 -9.38
C SER A 29 -2.61 7.55 -9.10
N ARG A 30 -1.37 7.24 -9.50
CA ARG A 30 -0.21 8.10 -9.29
C ARG A 30 -0.43 9.53 -9.81
N ASP A 31 -0.97 9.66 -11.02
CA ASP A 31 -1.16 10.96 -11.69
C ASP A 31 -2.23 11.83 -11.04
N ARG A 32 -3.03 11.25 -10.14
CA ARG A 32 -4.06 11.96 -9.41
C ARG A 32 -3.63 12.39 -8.02
N ILE A 33 -2.44 12.03 -7.54
CA ILE A 33 -1.99 12.48 -6.21
C ILE A 33 -2.02 14.01 -6.16
N ILE A 34 -2.53 14.57 -5.06
CA ILE A 34 -2.50 15.99 -4.67
C ILE A 34 -1.49 16.19 -3.55
N SER A 35 -1.54 15.34 -2.51
CA SER A 35 -0.63 15.39 -1.37
C SER A 35 -0.50 13.99 -0.75
N SER A 36 0.54 13.75 0.07
CA SER A 36 0.71 12.50 0.81
C SER A 36 1.59 12.72 2.04
N SER A 37 1.39 11.90 3.07
CA SER A 37 2.33 11.76 4.19
C SER A 37 3.66 11.12 3.79
N TRP A 38 3.69 10.37 2.68
CA TRP A 38 4.90 9.79 2.11
C TRP A 38 5.55 10.77 1.14
N THR A 39 6.72 11.29 1.52
CA THR A 39 7.42 12.38 0.82
C THR A 39 7.99 11.97 -0.53
N ASP A 40 8.22 10.67 -0.72
CA ASP A 40 8.84 10.10 -1.90
C ASP A 40 7.84 9.41 -2.86
N LEU A 41 6.55 9.38 -2.49
CA LEU A 41 5.50 8.68 -3.23
C LEU A 41 5.38 9.19 -4.69
N ARG A 42 5.65 10.47 -4.94
CA ARG A 42 5.61 11.02 -6.31
C ARG A 42 6.88 10.80 -7.10
N THR A 43 8.02 10.69 -6.43
CA THR A 43 9.34 10.77 -7.04
C THR A 43 9.96 9.40 -7.30
N GLN A 44 9.65 8.41 -6.47
CA GLN A 44 10.11 7.04 -6.66
C GLN A 44 9.35 6.35 -7.81
N PRO A 45 9.92 5.28 -8.40
CA PRO A 45 9.19 4.43 -9.33
C PRO A 45 8.10 3.64 -8.60
N GLN A 46 7.06 3.24 -9.33
CA GLN A 46 6.05 2.31 -8.85
C GLN A 46 5.78 1.29 -9.95
N ASN A 47 5.99 0.02 -9.66
CA ASN A 47 5.55 -1.06 -10.54
C ASN A 47 4.06 -1.37 -10.35
N TYR A 48 3.46 -1.01 -9.19
CA TYR A 48 2.02 -1.03 -8.97
C TYR A 48 1.54 0.23 -8.27
N PHE A 49 0.44 0.79 -8.78
CA PHE A 49 -0.34 1.86 -8.17
C PHE A 49 -1.78 1.79 -8.69
N SER A 50 -2.57 0.87 -8.14
CA SER A 50 -3.96 0.66 -8.57
C SER A 50 -4.82 -0.01 -7.50
N ILE A 51 -6.14 0.09 -7.65
CA ILE A 51 -7.10 -0.62 -6.79
C ILE A 51 -7.02 -2.13 -7.03
N GLU A 52 -6.99 -2.55 -8.31
CA GLU A 52 -6.87 -3.96 -8.68
C GLU A 52 -5.55 -4.58 -8.18
N GLY A 53 -4.46 -3.81 -8.24
CA GLY A 53 -3.15 -4.23 -7.75
C GLY A 53 -2.58 -5.46 -8.47
N ASP A 54 -2.09 -6.44 -7.72
CA ASP A 54 -1.57 -7.71 -8.23
C ASP A 54 -2.45 -8.84 -7.68
N VAL A 55 -3.27 -9.43 -8.54
CA VAL A 55 -4.24 -10.47 -8.17
C VAL A 55 -3.99 -11.70 -9.04
N ARG A 56 -3.75 -12.83 -8.41
CA ARG A 56 -3.48 -14.14 -9.03
C ARG A 56 -4.10 -15.24 -8.16
N PRO A 57 -4.24 -16.48 -8.65
CA PRO A 57 -4.84 -17.56 -7.84
C PRO A 57 -4.18 -17.84 -6.48
N SER A 58 -2.93 -17.38 -6.28
CA SER A 58 -2.17 -17.58 -5.05
C SER A 58 -1.89 -16.31 -4.26
N LEU A 59 -2.39 -15.14 -4.66
CA LEU A 59 -2.21 -13.87 -3.94
C LEU A 59 -3.25 -12.82 -4.35
N GLU A 60 -3.71 -12.02 -3.39
CA GLU A 60 -4.60 -10.88 -3.62
C GLU A 60 -4.05 -9.63 -2.94
N ARG A 61 -3.27 -8.84 -3.70
CA ARG A 61 -2.71 -7.55 -3.27
C ARG A 61 -3.50 -6.43 -3.89
N GLN A 62 -4.53 -5.95 -3.21
CA GLN A 62 -5.40 -4.87 -3.66
C GLN A 62 -4.98 -3.52 -3.07
N PHE A 63 -5.55 -2.43 -3.59
CA PHE A 63 -5.20 -1.05 -3.21
C PHE A 63 -3.69 -0.88 -3.05
N PHE A 64 -2.96 -1.26 -4.09
CA PHE A 64 -1.56 -1.60 -3.96
C PHE A 64 -0.67 -0.47 -4.48
N ILE A 65 0.20 0.02 -3.58
CA ILE A 65 1.21 1.02 -3.87
C ILE A 65 2.58 0.40 -3.61
N ASN A 66 3.21 -0.08 -4.69
CA ASN A 66 4.47 -0.81 -4.63
C ASN A 66 5.54 -0.14 -5.47
N ARG A 67 6.74 -0.04 -4.92
CA ARG A 67 7.87 0.57 -5.60
C ARG A 67 8.42 -0.37 -6.66
N ASN A 68 8.77 -1.58 -6.23
CA ASN A 68 9.40 -2.58 -7.07
C ASN A 68 9.16 -3.98 -6.52
N TYR A 69 9.24 -4.95 -7.43
CA TYR A 69 9.52 -6.33 -7.08
C TYR A 69 11.01 -6.62 -7.26
N GLY A 70 11.51 -7.59 -6.49
CA GLY A 70 12.87 -8.12 -6.61
C GLY A 70 12.98 -9.52 -6.02
N GLY A 71 11.85 -10.22 -5.90
CA GLY A 71 11.65 -11.38 -5.04
C GLY A 71 11.30 -10.95 -3.61
N CYS A 72 10.59 -11.81 -2.87
CA CYS A 72 10.06 -11.48 -1.53
C CYS A 72 11.03 -10.74 -0.60
N PRO A 73 12.35 -11.05 -0.54
CA PRO A 73 13.30 -10.32 0.30
C PRO A 73 13.56 -8.86 -0.12
N ASN A 74 13.29 -8.50 -1.38
CA ASN A 74 13.60 -7.19 -1.98
C ASN A 74 12.35 -6.41 -2.40
N ASP A 75 11.16 -6.99 -2.24
CA ASP A 75 9.92 -6.29 -2.50
C ASP A 75 9.80 -5.10 -1.54
N SER A 76 9.42 -3.93 -2.07
CA SER A 76 9.35 -2.69 -1.29
C SER A 76 8.20 -1.80 -1.76
N GLY A 77 7.54 -1.11 -0.83
CA GLY A 77 6.41 -0.25 -1.14
C GLY A 77 5.87 0.53 0.04
N TRP A 78 4.67 1.06 -0.12
CA TRP A 78 4.04 1.98 0.82
C TRP A 78 2.76 1.43 1.44
N LEU A 79 1.90 0.78 0.64
CA LEU A 79 0.61 0.29 1.11
C LEU A 79 0.13 -0.91 0.29
N VAL A 80 -0.43 -1.91 0.97
CA VAL A 80 -1.14 -3.04 0.36
C VAL A 80 -2.30 -3.46 1.23
N VAL A 81 -3.42 -3.80 0.60
CA VAL A 81 -4.51 -4.54 1.22
C VAL A 81 -4.38 -6.00 0.78
N LEU A 82 -4.18 -6.89 1.76
CA LEU A 82 -4.08 -8.33 1.55
C LEU A 82 -5.40 -8.99 1.88
N ASP A 83 -6.14 -9.42 0.86
CA ASP A 83 -7.43 -10.12 1.03
C ASP A 83 -7.26 -11.64 1.24
N MET A 84 -6.06 -12.16 1.01
CA MET A 84 -5.65 -13.52 1.39
C MET A 84 -4.17 -13.53 1.84
N PRO A 85 -3.72 -14.59 2.53
CA PRO A 85 -2.31 -14.76 2.87
C PRO A 85 -1.41 -14.69 1.63
N ASP A 86 -0.36 -13.88 1.72
CA ASP A 86 0.60 -13.71 0.64
C ASP A 86 1.60 -14.89 0.58
N PRO A 87 2.05 -15.33 -0.61
CA PRO A 87 3.09 -16.35 -0.72
C PRO A 87 4.44 -15.87 -0.17
N CYS A 88 4.66 -14.56 -0.07
CA CYS A 88 5.82 -14.01 0.61
C CYS A 88 5.64 -14.02 2.13
N SER A 89 6.72 -14.35 2.84
CA SER A 89 6.74 -14.39 4.31
C SER A 89 6.31 -13.10 5.00
N TRP A 90 6.46 -11.95 4.32
CA TRP A 90 6.01 -10.66 4.85
C TRP A 90 4.49 -10.52 4.91
N GLY A 91 3.73 -11.29 4.11
CA GLY A 91 2.26 -11.28 4.07
C GLY A 91 1.60 -12.64 4.34
N SER A 92 2.37 -13.70 4.63
CA SER A 92 1.82 -15.06 4.83
C SER A 92 1.16 -15.28 6.19
N ASN A 93 1.55 -14.51 7.21
CA ASN A 93 1.10 -14.67 8.61
C ASN A 93 0.17 -13.52 9.00
N THR A 94 -0.93 -13.36 8.28
CA THR A 94 -1.95 -12.33 8.53
C THR A 94 -3.34 -12.91 8.42
N ASP A 95 -4.23 -12.55 9.36
CA ASP A 95 -5.66 -12.80 9.22
C ASP A 95 -6.25 -11.77 8.26
N SER A 96 -6.44 -12.17 7.00
CA SER A 96 -7.00 -11.31 5.96
C SER A 96 -8.51 -11.02 6.17
N PRO A 97 -9.03 -9.88 5.68
CA PRO A 97 -8.29 -8.81 5.02
C PRO A 97 -7.43 -8.02 6.02
N VAL A 98 -6.26 -7.56 5.57
CA VAL A 98 -5.40 -6.69 6.37
C VAL A 98 -4.74 -5.61 5.52
N ILE A 99 -4.57 -4.43 6.11
CA ILE A 99 -3.88 -3.30 5.48
C ILE A 99 -2.46 -3.26 6.05
N LEU A 100 -1.47 -3.47 5.20
CA LEU A 100 -0.06 -3.25 5.49
C LEU A 100 0.35 -1.89 4.94
N TYR A 101 0.99 -1.07 5.76
CA TYR A 101 1.46 0.25 5.34
C TYR A 101 2.81 0.63 5.96
N SER A 102 3.55 1.51 5.28
CA SER A 102 4.80 2.09 5.81
C SER A 102 4.50 3.11 6.91
N LYS A 103 5.05 2.90 8.11
CA LYS A 103 5.06 3.88 9.20
C LYS A 103 6.05 5.02 8.96
N ARG A 104 6.94 4.88 7.99
CA ARG A 104 7.90 5.93 7.64
C ARG A 104 7.25 6.96 6.74
N THR A 105 7.94 8.07 6.55
CA THR A 105 7.61 9.07 5.54
C THR A 105 8.01 8.63 4.11
N THR A 106 8.46 7.39 3.92
CA THR A 106 8.98 6.85 2.65
C THR A 106 8.56 5.39 2.44
N PHE A 107 8.84 4.80 1.27
CA PHE A 107 8.67 3.35 1.10
C PHE A 107 9.59 2.58 2.03
N VAL A 108 9.23 1.34 2.32
CA VAL A 108 10.07 0.41 3.07
C VAL A 108 10.06 -0.97 2.43
N ASN A 109 11.01 -1.81 2.83
CA ASN A 109 11.01 -3.20 2.45
C ASN A 109 9.89 -3.94 3.20
N TRP A 110 9.09 -4.77 2.52
CA TRP A 110 7.93 -5.40 3.17
C TRP A 110 8.31 -6.33 4.33
N ASN A 111 9.54 -6.85 4.37
CA ASN A 111 10.03 -7.72 5.44
C ASN A 111 10.32 -6.99 6.76
N THR A 112 10.14 -5.66 6.83
CA THR A 112 10.27 -4.88 8.07
C THR A 112 8.96 -4.79 8.86
N LYS A 113 8.04 -5.75 8.68
CA LYS A 113 6.79 -5.89 9.45
C LYS A 113 7.07 -5.92 10.96
N GLY A 114 6.31 -5.14 11.73
CA GLY A 114 6.49 -4.96 13.17
C GLY A 114 7.64 -4.02 13.56
N LYS A 115 8.28 -3.36 12.59
CA LYS A 115 9.31 -2.34 12.82
C LYS A 115 9.00 -1.05 12.07
N GLU A 116 8.98 -1.12 10.75
CA GLU A 116 8.78 0.03 9.86
C GLU A 116 7.50 -0.09 9.04
N MET A 117 6.93 -1.29 9.01
CA MET A 117 5.63 -1.65 8.44
C MET A 117 4.69 -2.10 9.55
N ASP A 118 3.41 -1.76 9.44
CA ASP A 118 2.41 -2.25 10.39
C ASP A 118 1.05 -2.53 9.77
N LEU A 119 0.22 -3.18 10.57
CA LEU A 119 -1.18 -3.46 10.30
C LEU A 119 -2.01 -2.27 10.77
N SER A 120 -2.92 -1.78 9.92
CA SER A 120 -3.94 -0.82 10.35
C SER A 120 -4.92 -1.49 11.32
N ASP A 121 -5.50 -0.69 12.23
CA ASP A 121 -6.72 -1.11 12.92
C ASP A 121 -7.84 -1.28 11.88
N ARG A 122 -8.73 -2.26 12.10
CA ARG A 122 -9.93 -2.51 11.30
C ARG A 122 -11.06 -1.54 11.66
#